data_AF-A0A1X7T7U7-F1
#
_entry.id   AF-A0A1X7T7U7-F1
#
_cell.length_a   1.000
_cell.length_b   1.000
_cell.length_c   1.000
_cell.angle_alpha   90.00
_cell.angle_beta   90.00
_cell.angle_gamma   90.00
#
_symmetry.space_group_name_H-M   'P 1'
#
loop_
_entity.id
_entity.type
_entity.pdbx_description
1 polymer ?
#
loop_
_entity_poly.entity_id
_entity_poly.type
_entity_poly.pdbx_seq_one_letter_code
_entity_poly.pdbx_strand_id
1 'polypeptide(L)'
;MEVRAKGVISAALSSTLSRSSPILPPSLSQSSIKAGPVLSPRPIKRFLPPTSEDYLRKVQENAIPQSTAKSTSWTLNIWKEWADNRKTLGHDFPGAPHLLQMHELNNWMSKFIVEIRRKDGKEYPASTLYQICCGIMRHLRQFYPSLNFFTMPEFDSTKKTLDGEMKRIKAATTYIKKQAEPITMNEEKWLWEKGMLGEGSPHKLLETMIFMCGIYFALRSGQEHRDLRFSQIKLKEIDGKKCLIYTENVSKNNSG
;
A
#
# COMPACT_ATOMS: atom_id res chain seq x y z
N MET A 1 1.10 11.06 -24.21
CA MET A 1 2.57 10.99 -24.12
C MET A 1 2.93 9.75 -23.32
N GLU A 2 3.32 8.71 -24.03
CA GLU A 2 3.57 7.37 -23.53
C GLU A 2 5.04 7.28 -23.09
N VAL A 3 5.32 7.34 -21.78
CA VAL A 3 6.68 7.17 -21.26
C VAL A 3 6.92 5.68 -21.04
N ARG A 4 7.36 5.02 -22.10
CA ARG A 4 7.73 3.60 -22.13
C ARG A 4 9.13 3.45 -21.54
N ALA A 5 9.25 3.12 -20.26
CA ALA A 5 10.53 2.81 -19.64
C ALA A 5 11.06 1.46 -20.16
N LYS A 6 11.78 1.48 -21.28
CA LYS A 6 12.61 0.36 -21.74
C LYS A 6 13.96 0.46 -21.02
N GLY A 7 14.08 -0.21 -19.87
CA GLY A 7 15.38 -0.42 -19.24
C GLY A 7 16.17 -1.47 -20.03
N VAL A 8 17.21 -1.05 -20.74
CA VAL A 8 18.20 -1.94 -21.36
C VAL A 8 19.40 -2.00 -20.43
N ILE A 9 19.67 -3.15 -19.81
CA ILE A 9 20.82 -3.32 -18.91
C ILE A 9 21.89 -4.12 -19.66
N SER A 10 23.04 -3.51 -19.89
CA SER A 10 24.25 -4.13 -20.42
C SER A 10 25.16 -4.50 -19.25
N ALA A 11 25.25 -5.79 -18.92
CA ALA A 11 26.26 -6.30 -17.98
C ALA A 11 27.24 -7.19 -18.75
N ALA A 12 28.50 -6.76 -18.85
CA ALA A 12 29.59 -7.58 -19.38
C ALA A 12 29.93 -8.65 -18.35
N LEU A 13 29.55 -9.90 -18.63
CA LEU A 13 29.98 -11.06 -17.86
C LEU A 13 31.39 -11.45 -18.31
N SER A 14 32.39 -11.10 -17.49
CA SER A 14 33.76 -11.60 -17.68
C SER A 14 33.83 -13.04 -17.15
N SER A 15 34.08 -13.98 -18.05
CA SER A 15 34.21 -15.40 -17.79
C SER A 15 35.58 -15.71 -17.17
N THR A 16 35.61 -16.38 -16.03
CA THR A 16 36.56 -17.46 -15.70
C THR A 16 36.23 -17.95 -14.30
N LEU A 17 35.86 -19.23 -14.15
CA LEU A 17 36.32 -20.05 -13.04
C LEU A 17 36.05 -21.53 -13.32
N SER A 18 37.07 -22.29 -12.98
CA SER A 18 37.34 -23.69 -13.29
C SER A 18 36.30 -24.64 -12.68
N ARG A 19 36.02 -25.69 -13.44
CA ARG A 19 35.13 -26.81 -13.13
C ARG A 19 35.80 -27.70 -12.08
N SER A 20 35.23 -27.81 -10.88
CA SER A 20 35.49 -28.90 -9.95
C SER A 20 34.18 -29.58 -9.57
N SER A 21 34.20 -30.91 -9.58
CA SER A 21 33.04 -31.79 -9.34
C SER A 21 32.52 -31.69 -7.90
N PRO A 22 31.22 -31.90 -7.66
CA PRO A 22 30.60 -31.67 -6.36
C PRO A 22 30.91 -32.80 -5.36
N ILE A 23 31.32 -32.42 -4.15
CA ILE A 23 31.32 -33.27 -2.96
C ILE A 23 29.91 -33.22 -2.35
N LEU A 24 29.28 -34.38 -2.19
CA LEU A 24 27.98 -34.54 -1.52
C LEU A 24 28.10 -34.19 -0.02
N PRO A 25 27.26 -33.29 0.53
CA PRO A 25 27.17 -33.10 1.97
C PRO A 25 26.30 -34.19 2.64
N PRO A 26 26.53 -34.51 3.94
CA PRO A 26 25.73 -35.47 4.69
C PRO A 26 24.32 -34.94 4.96
N SER A 27 23.39 -35.89 5.12
CA SER A 27 21.95 -35.72 5.33
C SER A 27 21.54 -34.54 6.20
N LEU A 28 20.73 -33.64 5.62
CA LEU A 28 20.01 -32.59 6.34
C LEU A 28 18.97 -33.21 7.29
N SER A 29 19.18 -33.02 8.59
CA SER A 29 18.14 -33.16 9.61
C SER A 29 17.00 -32.19 9.29
N GLN A 30 15.78 -32.73 9.19
CA GLN A 30 14.55 -32.01 8.89
C GLN A 30 14.32 -30.88 9.90
N SER A 31 14.50 -29.63 9.48
CA SER A 31 13.99 -28.47 10.19
C SER A 31 12.73 -27.96 9.48
N SER A 32 11.68 -27.83 10.27
CA SER A 32 10.28 -27.62 9.89
C SER A 32 10.08 -26.44 8.94
N ILE A 33 9.74 -26.74 7.69
CA ILE A 33 9.17 -25.78 6.74
C ILE A 33 7.83 -25.30 7.33
N LYS A 34 7.72 -24.02 7.68
CA LYS A 34 6.43 -23.42 8.00
C LYS A 34 5.56 -23.45 6.75
N ALA A 35 4.50 -24.25 6.79
CA ALA A 35 3.51 -24.38 5.73
C ALA A 35 2.94 -23.00 5.37
N GLY A 36 2.91 -22.69 4.07
CA GLY A 36 2.13 -21.58 3.55
C GLY A 36 0.64 -21.74 3.85
N PRO A 37 -0.20 -20.72 3.59
CA PRO A 37 -1.64 -20.84 3.79
C PRO A 37 -2.15 -22.05 3.03
N VAL A 38 -2.64 -23.04 3.77
CA VAL A 38 -3.28 -24.22 3.21
C VAL A 38 -4.53 -23.72 2.50
N LEU A 39 -4.44 -23.54 1.18
CA LEU A 39 -5.63 -23.49 0.35
C LEU A 39 -6.38 -24.78 0.63
N SER A 40 -7.61 -24.66 1.13
CA SER A 40 -8.46 -25.81 1.40
C SER A 40 -8.48 -26.76 0.21
N PRO A 41 -8.59 -28.09 0.44
CA PRO A 41 -8.59 -29.06 -0.64
C PRO A 41 -9.58 -28.65 -1.74
N ARG A 42 -9.14 -28.63 -3.00
CA ARG A 42 -10.04 -28.33 -4.13
C ARG A 42 -11.20 -29.32 -4.07
N PRO A 43 -12.46 -28.86 -3.97
CA PRO A 43 -13.61 -29.74 -3.96
C PRO A 43 -13.68 -30.54 -5.26
N ILE A 44 -13.92 -31.85 -5.17
CA ILE A 44 -14.08 -32.76 -6.33
C ILE A 44 -15.35 -32.43 -7.13
N LYS A 45 -16.32 -31.75 -6.50
CA LYS A 45 -17.58 -31.33 -7.11
C LYS A 45 -17.55 -29.83 -7.42
N ARG A 46 -18.15 -29.45 -8.55
CA ARG A 46 -18.27 -28.04 -9.02
C ARG A 46 -18.89 -27.10 -7.97
N PHE A 47 -19.82 -27.60 -7.15
CA PHE A 47 -20.53 -26.83 -6.15
C PHE A 47 -20.36 -27.46 -4.76
N LEU A 48 -20.14 -26.60 -3.75
CA LEU A 48 -20.12 -26.98 -2.35
C LEU A 48 -21.56 -27.19 -1.83
N PRO A 49 -21.75 -27.95 -0.73
CA PRO A 49 -23.05 -28.03 -0.07
C PRO A 49 -23.53 -26.66 0.44
N PRO A 50 -24.84 -26.49 0.71
CA PRO A 50 -25.37 -25.26 1.30
C PRO A 50 -24.58 -24.81 2.52
N THR A 51 -24.16 -23.55 2.50
CA THR A 51 -23.31 -22.93 3.52
C THR A 51 -24.13 -22.50 4.74
N SER A 52 -23.53 -22.54 5.94
CA SER A 52 -24.16 -22.01 7.15
C SER A 52 -24.08 -20.49 7.25
N GLU A 53 -25.07 -19.87 7.89
CA GLU A 53 -25.08 -18.43 8.17
C GLU A 53 -23.87 -17.96 9.01
N ASP A 54 -23.33 -18.83 9.87
CA ASP A 54 -22.10 -18.53 10.62
C ASP A 54 -20.87 -18.42 9.71
N TYR A 55 -20.78 -19.28 8.70
CA TYR A 55 -19.68 -19.22 7.73
C TYR A 55 -19.83 -18.01 6.80
N LEU A 56 -21.04 -17.70 6.35
CA LEU A 56 -21.30 -16.48 5.57
C LEU A 56 -20.85 -15.22 6.32
N ARG A 57 -21.19 -15.11 7.61
CA ARG A 57 -20.72 -14.01 8.47
C ARG A 57 -19.21 -13.94 8.56
N LYS A 58 -18.52 -15.06 8.81
CA LYS A 58 -17.03 -15.09 8.84
C LYS A 58 -16.40 -14.65 7.52
N VAL A 59 -16.99 -15.02 6.39
CA VAL A 59 -16.51 -14.57 5.07
C VAL A 59 -16.71 -13.07 4.92
N GLN A 60 -17.88 -12.55 5.31
CA GLN A 60 -18.19 -11.12 5.26
C GLN A 60 -17.31 -10.29 6.21
N GLU A 61 -16.99 -10.79 7.39
CA GLU A 61 -16.07 -10.14 8.35
C GLU A 61 -14.66 -9.94 7.76
N ASN A 62 -14.22 -10.90 6.94
CA ASN A 62 -12.93 -10.81 6.24
C ASN A 62 -12.95 -9.90 5.00
N ALA A 63 -14.11 -9.33 4.65
CA ALA A 63 -14.22 -8.43 3.49
C ALA A 63 -13.49 -7.10 3.71
N ILE A 64 -13.29 -6.67 4.96
CA ILE A 64 -12.58 -5.43 5.29
C ILE A 64 -11.11 -5.75 5.61
N PRO A 65 -10.14 -5.25 4.81
CA PRO A 65 -8.73 -5.44 5.12
C PRO A 65 -8.37 -4.86 6.50
N GLN A 66 -7.51 -5.54 7.25
CA GLN A 66 -7.06 -5.10 8.58
C GLN A 66 -6.43 -3.69 8.57
N SER A 67 -5.70 -3.35 7.51
CA SER A 67 -5.16 -1.99 7.30
C SER A 67 -6.26 -0.94 7.17
N THR A 68 -7.36 -1.28 6.49
CA THR A 68 -8.54 -0.41 6.33
C THR A 68 -9.26 -0.22 7.65
N ALA A 69 -9.46 -1.30 8.42
CA ALA A 69 -10.07 -1.23 9.75
C ALA A 69 -9.27 -0.28 10.67
N LYS A 70 -7.94 -0.43 10.72
CA LYS A 70 -7.04 0.47 11.48
C LYS A 70 -7.15 1.92 11.03
N SER A 71 -7.16 2.17 9.73
CA SER A 71 -7.32 3.53 9.18
C SER A 71 -8.66 4.15 9.55
N THR A 72 -9.75 3.38 9.49
CA THR A 72 -11.08 3.84 9.92
C THR A 72 -11.09 4.16 11.41
N SER A 73 -10.56 3.27 12.27
CA SER A 73 -10.45 3.55 13.71
C SER A 73 -9.65 4.82 14.01
N TRP A 74 -8.54 5.04 13.30
CA TRP A 74 -7.76 6.28 13.41
C TRP A 74 -8.59 7.53 13.09
N THR A 75 -9.37 7.52 11.99
CA THR A 75 -10.23 8.66 11.63
C THR A 75 -11.34 8.93 12.65
N LEU A 76 -11.93 7.89 13.23
CA LEU A 76 -12.94 8.02 14.28
C LEU A 76 -12.35 8.56 15.58
N ASN A 77 -11.11 8.21 15.89
CA ASN A 77 -10.41 8.80 17.03
C ASN A 77 -10.18 10.30 16.84
N ILE A 78 -9.87 10.76 15.63
CA ILE A 78 -9.76 12.20 15.34
C ILE A 78 -11.10 12.91 15.59
N TRP A 79 -12.21 12.34 15.12
CA TRP A 79 -13.55 12.87 15.40
C TRP A 79 -13.81 12.99 16.90
N LYS A 80 -13.53 11.91 17.65
CA LYS A 80 -13.72 11.87 19.09
C LYS A 80 -12.88 12.94 19.81
N GLU A 81 -11.59 12.99 19.53
CA GLU A 81 -10.68 13.97 20.14
C GLU A 81 -11.08 15.41 19.83
N TRP A 82 -11.53 15.68 18.60
CA TRP A 82 -12.02 17.00 18.22
C TRP A 82 -13.32 17.38 18.95
N ALA A 83 -14.28 16.45 19.06
CA ALA A 83 -15.51 16.69 19.79
C ALA A 83 -15.25 16.90 21.29
N ASP A 84 -14.35 16.10 21.88
CA ASP A 84 -13.92 16.26 23.27
C ASP A 84 -13.21 17.60 23.48
N ASN A 85 -12.37 18.05 22.54
CA ASN A 85 -11.73 19.37 22.59
C ASN A 85 -12.75 20.52 22.53
N ARG A 86 -13.81 20.42 21.71
CA ARG A 86 -14.89 21.42 21.72
C ARG A 86 -15.59 21.47 23.08
N LYS A 87 -15.87 20.30 23.64
CA LYS A 87 -16.49 20.17 24.96
C LYS A 87 -15.64 20.79 26.07
N THR A 88 -14.33 20.55 26.08
CA THR A 88 -13.42 21.14 27.09
C THR A 88 -13.32 22.66 26.98
N LEU A 89 -13.47 23.20 25.77
CA LEU A 89 -13.53 24.64 25.53
C LEU A 89 -14.92 25.26 25.80
N GLY A 90 -15.90 24.47 26.23
CA GLY A 90 -17.26 24.95 26.51
C GLY A 90 -18.10 25.26 25.27
N HIS A 91 -17.72 24.74 24.11
CA HIS A 91 -18.50 24.86 22.87
C HIS A 91 -19.44 23.67 22.67
N ASP A 92 -20.46 23.86 21.84
CA ASP A 92 -21.28 22.77 21.33
C ASP A 92 -20.41 21.68 20.68
N PHE A 93 -20.72 20.42 20.95
CA PHE A 93 -20.00 19.26 20.47
C PHE A 93 -20.97 18.17 19.99
N PRO A 94 -20.61 17.42 18.93
CA PRO A 94 -21.43 16.30 18.48
C PRO A 94 -21.16 15.01 19.27
N GLY A 95 -22.14 14.11 19.23
CA GLY A 95 -21.95 12.72 19.62
C GLY A 95 -21.19 11.90 18.56
N ALA A 96 -21.35 10.57 18.64
CA ALA A 96 -20.78 9.67 17.64
C ALA A 96 -21.42 9.92 16.25
N PRO A 97 -20.65 9.88 15.14
CA PRO A 97 -21.16 10.25 13.81
C PRO A 97 -22.41 9.47 13.38
N HIS A 98 -22.52 8.19 13.72
CA HIS A 98 -23.63 7.32 13.31
C HIS A 98 -24.95 7.60 14.08
N LEU A 99 -24.88 8.36 15.18
CA LEU A 99 -26.04 8.76 15.99
C LEU A 99 -26.64 10.12 15.57
N LEU A 100 -25.96 10.85 14.69
CA LEU A 100 -26.40 12.17 14.23
C LEU A 100 -27.41 12.06 13.10
N GLN A 101 -28.36 12.99 13.06
CA GLN A 101 -29.22 13.15 11.90
C GLN A 101 -28.44 13.69 10.70
N MET A 102 -28.89 13.42 9.47
CA MET A 102 -28.15 13.77 8.25
C MET A 102 -27.79 15.27 8.16
N HIS A 103 -28.73 16.15 8.54
CA HIS A 103 -28.51 17.59 8.52
C HIS A 103 -27.49 18.04 9.59
N GLU A 104 -27.55 17.46 10.80
CA GLU A 104 -26.59 17.72 11.87
C GLU A 104 -25.20 17.23 11.48
N LEU A 105 -25.13 16.01 10.94
CA LEU A 105 -23.89 15.42 10.47
C LEU A 105 -23.24 16.29 9.39
N ASN A 106 -24.01 16.79 8.41
CA ASN A 106 -23.51 17.71 7.40
C ASN A 106 -22.92 18.99 8.02
N ASN A 107 -23.62 19.59 8.99
CA ASN A 107 -23.14 20.79 9.68
C ASN A 107 -21.87 20.52 10.51
N TRP A 108 -21.86 19.42 11.26
CA TRP A 108 -20.73 19.04 12.11
C TRP A 108 -19.52 18.64 11.28
N MET A 109 -19.71 17.95 10.17
CA MET A 109 -18.64 17.56 9.27
C MET A 109 -17.98 18.78 8.62
N SER A 110 -18.76 19.81 8.24
CA SER A 110 -18.20 21.09 7.77
C SER A 110 -17.30 21.76 8.82
N LYS A 111 -17.72 21.82 10.08
CA LYS A 111 -16.90 22.36 11.18
C LYS A 111 -15.64 21.50 11.40
N PHE A 112 -15.83 20.19 11.45
CA PHE A 112 -14.74 19.21 11.63
C PHE A 112 -13.64 19.39 10.59
N ILE A 113 -13.99 19.48 9.29
CA ILE A 113 -13.03 19.65 8.19
C ILE A 113 -12.13 20.87 8.40
N VAL A 114 -12.70 22.00 8.85
CA VAL A 114 -11.97 23.26 9.01
C VAL A 114 -11.12 23.28 10.27
N GLU A 115 -11.58 22.60 11.34
CA GLU A 115 -11.00 22.71 12.68
C GLU A 115 -9.91 21.69 12.97
N ILE A 116 -9.90 20.53 12.32
CA ILE A 116 -8.93 19.49 12.65
C ILE A 116 -7.49 19.89 12.30
N ARG A 117 -6.58 19.53 13.20
CA ARG A 117 -5.15 19.71 13.02
C ARG A 117 -4.41 18.43 13.40
N ARG A 118 -3.21 18.28 12.86
CA ARG A 118 -2.28 17.22 13.26
C ARG A 118 -1.85 17.46 14.72
N LYS A 119 -1.30 16.42 15.36
CA LYS A 119 -0.77 16.51 16.73
C LYS A 119 0.35 17.55 16.89
N ASP A 120 1.06 17.89 15.81
CA ASP A 120 2.08 18.94 15.77
C ASP A 120 1.48 20.35 15.54
N GLY A 121 0.15 20.49 15.59
CA GLY A 121 -0.58 21.74 15.36
C GLY A 121 -0.70 22.14 13.88
N LYS A 122 -0.02 21.45 12.96
CA LYS A 122 -0.04 21.78 11.53
C LYS A 122 -1.32 21.30 10.87
N GLU A 123 -1.65 21.92 9.74
CA GLU A 123 -2.75 21.49 8.88
C GLU A 123 -2.47 20.12 8.28
N TYR A 124 -3.54 19.35 8.04
CA TYR A 124 -3.43 18.12 7.28
C TYR A 124 -3.19 18.44 5.79
N PRO A 125 -2.33 17.69 5.08
CA PRO A 125 -2.26 17.78 3.63
C PRO A 125 -3.63 17.49 3.00
N ALA A 126 -3.95 18.15 1.87
CA ALA A 126 -5.25 18.01 1.21
C ALA A 126 -5.62 16.54 0.93
N SER A 127 -4.66 15.70 0.55
CA SER A 127 -4.88 14.26 0.35
C SER A 127 -5.27 13.54 1.65
N THR A 128 -4.62 13.87 2.77
CA THR A 128 -4.91 13.27 4.06
C THR A 128 -6.26 13.73 4.59
N LEU A 129 -6.59 15.02 4.43
CA LEU A 129 -7.89 15.57 4.81
C LEU A 129 -9.04 14.85 4.08
N TYR A 130 -8.90 14.64 2.77
CA TYR A 130 -9.85 13.83 2.00
C TYR A 130 -9.98 12.40 2.53
N GLN A 131 -8.85 11.74 2.82
CA GLN A 131 -8.86 10.38 3.36
C GLN A 131 -9.51 10.29 4.75
N ILE A 132 -9.38 11.32 5.59
CA ILE A 132 -10.09 11.40 6.88
C ILE A 132 -11.60 11.38 6.67
N CYS A 133 -12.10 12.19 5.72
CA CYS A 133 -13.52 12.22 5.38
C CYS A 133 -14.02 10.86 4.86
N CYS A 134 -13.23 10.20 4.00
CA CYS A 134 -13.52 8.85 3.51
C CYS A 134 -13.53 7.82 4.65
N GLY A 135 -12.67 7.94 5.65
CA GLY A 135 -12.65 7.04 6.81
C GLY A 135 -13.92 7.14 7.65
N ILE A 136 -14.40 8.36 7.92
CA ILE A 136 -15.67 8.59 8.61
C ILE A 136 -16.84 8.07 7.77
N MET A 137 -16.88 8.39 6.47
CA MET A 137 -17.92 7.89 5.56
C MET A 137 -17.96 6.36 5.52
N ARG A 138 -16.79 5.71 5.52
CA ARG A 138 -16.70 4.24 5.54
C ARG A 138 -17.33 3.63 6.79
N HIS A 139 -17.13 4.25 7.96
CA HIS A 139 -17.80 3.83 9.19
C HIS A 139 -19.31 4.03 9.09
N LEU A 140 -19.75 5.19 8.62
CA LEU A 140 -21.17 5.51 8.47
C LEU A 140 -21.89 4.55 7.52
N ARG A 141 -21.23 4.09 6.44
CA ARG A 141 -21.79 3.10 5.50
C ARG A 141 -22.09 1.74 6.12
N GLN A 142 -21.56 1.44 7.30
CA GLN A 142 -21.96 0.24 8.04
C GLN A 142 -23.39 0.35 8.60
N PHE A 143 -23.87 1.56 8.83
CA PHE A 143 -25.21 1.87 9.33
C PHE A 143 -26.14 2.38 8.21
N TYR A 144 -25.58 3.12 7.26
CA TYR A 144 -26.28 3.77 6.15
C TYR A 144 -25.57 3.44 4.82
N PRO A 145 -25.81 2.26 4.21
CA PRO A 145 -25.01 1.77 3.09
C PRO A 145 -24.93 2.71 1.87
N SER A 146 -25.98 3.50 1.62
CA SER A 146 -26.05 4.47 0.52
C SER A 146 -25.37 5.82 0.82
N LEU A 147 -24.91 6.05 2.06
CA LEU A 147 -24.40 7.35 2.49
C LEU A 147 -23.13 7.74 1.74
N ASN A 148 -23.14 8.92 1.12
CA ASN A 148 -21.99 9.45 0.41
C ASN A 148 -21.92 10.98 0.47
N PHE A 149 -20.92 11.50 1.19
CA PHE A 149 -20.73 12.95 1.35
C PHE A 149 -20.49 13.71 0.03
N PHE A 150 -20.07 13.04 -1.04
CA PHE A 150 -19.65 13.69 -2.28
C PHE A 150 -20.74 13.73 -3.35
N THR A 151 -21.77 12.88 -3.22
CA THR A 151 -22.82 12.71 -4.23
C THR A 151 -24.20 13.03 -3.71
N MET A 152 -24.45 12.86 -2.40
CA MET A 152 -25.76 13.12 -1.81
C MET A 152 -26.00 14.62 -1.62
N PRO A 153 -27.18 15.15 -2.01
CA PRO A 153 -27.52 16.57 -1.84
C PRO A 153 -27.51 17.05 -0.39
N GLU A 154 -27.85 16.18 0.56
CA GLU A 154 -27.88 16.46 2.00
C GLU A 154 -26.51 16.88 2.56
N PHE A 155 -25.43 16.55 1.84
CA PHE A 155 -24.04 16.85 2.23
C PHE A 155 -23.39 17.95 1.38
N ASP A 156 -24.17 18.79 0.71
CA ASP A 156 -23.64 19.87 -0.14
C ASP A 156 -22.69 20.82 0.63
N SER A 157 -23.01 21.16 1.88
CA SER A 157 -22.13 21.99 2.72
C SER A 157 -20.80 21.29 2.98
N THR A 158 -20.85 20.04 3.45
CA THR A 158 -19.64 19.22 3.70
C THR A 158 -18.76 19.15 2.45
N LYS A 159 -19.36 18.89 1.29
CA LYS A 159 -18.65 18.81 0.01
C LYS A 159 -17.98 20.12 -0.35
N LYS A 160 -18.72 21.24 -0.32
CA LYS A 160 -18.18 22.58 -0.62
C LYS A 160 -17.07 22.98 0.33
N THR A 161 -17.24 22.70 1.63
CA THR A 161 -16.22 22.97 2.64
C THR A 161 -14.94 22.16 2.41
N LEU A 162 -15.06 20.86 2.11
CA LEU A 162 -13.91 20.02 1.79
C LEU A 162 -13.18 20.51 0.53
N ASP A 163 -13.93 20.78 -0.54
CA ASP A 163 -13.36 21.25 -1.80
C ASP A 163 -12.65 22.61 -1.62
N GLY A 164 -13.24 23.52 -0.85
CA GLY A 164 -12.66 24.82 -0.51
C GLY A 164 -11.35 24.68 0.27
N GLU A 165 -11.36 23.90 1.36
CA GLU A 165 -10.18 23.68 2.20
C GLU A 165 -9.06 22.96 1.43
N MET A 166 -9.39 21.94 0.64
CA MET A 166 -8.39 21.26 -0.19
C MET A 166 -7.75 22.19 -1.23
N LYS A 167 -8.52 23.11 -1.83
CA LYS A 167 -7.98 24.13 -2.75
C LYS A 167 -7.07 25.11 -2.01
N ARG A 168 -7.50 25.61 -0.85
CA ARG A 168 -6.73 26.52 0.00
C ARG A 168 -5.38 25.90 0.40
N ILE A 169 -5.40 24.67 0.93
CA ILE A 169 -4.19 23.95 1.35
C ILE A 169 -3.23 23.74 0.18
N LYS A 170 -3.76 23.35 -0.99
CA LYS A 170 -2.94 23.16 -2.21
C LYS A 170 -2.33 24.47 -2.70
N ALA A 171 -3.06 25.57 -2.65
CA ALA A 171 -2.55 26.88 -3.04
C ALA A 171 -1.46 27.39 -2.07
N ALA A 172 -1.62 27.12 -0.77
CA ALA A 172 -0.65 27.49 0.25
C ALA A 172 0.61 26.59 0.25
N THR A 173 0.55 25.41 -0.35
CA THR A 173 1.67 24.46 -0.39
C THR A 173 2.42 24.58 -1.71
N THR A 174 3.69 24.99 -1.68
CA THR A 174 4.60 24.76 -2.81
C THR A 174 4.81 23.25 -2.93
N TYR A 175 4.08 22.61 -3.85
CA TYR A 175 4.13 21.16 -4.05
C TYR A 175 5.50 20.76 -4.61
N ILE A 176 6.46 20.51 -3.73
CA ILE A 176 7.65 19.72 -4.07
C ILE A 176 7.21 18.27 -3.93
N LYS A 177 6.96 17.62 -5.07
CA LYS A 177 6.75 16.17 -5.10
C LYS A 177 7.99 15.53 -4.48
N LYS A 178 7.90 15.07 -3.23
CA LYS A 178 8.93 14.21 -2.62
C LYS A 178 8.91 12.88 -3.38
N GLN A 179 9.56 12.88 -4.53
CA GLN A 179 9.96 11.65 -5.18
C GLN A 179 11.01 11.02 -4.30
N ALA A 180 10.94 9.70 -4.13
CA ALA A 180 12.07 8.97 -3.60
C ALA A 180 13.26 9.25 -4.54
N GLU A 181 14.37 9.71 -3.98
CA GLU A 181 15.59 9.89 -4.76
C GLU A 181 16.02 8.51 -5.29
N PRO A 182 16.34 8.40 -6.60
CA PRO A 182 16.83 7.16 -7.14
C PRO A 182 18.17 6.82 -6.49
N ILE A 183 18.37 5.55 -6.14
CA ILE A 183 19.67 5.06 -5.69
C ILE A 183 20.67 5.30 -6.82
N THR A 184 21.72 6.06 -6.52
CA THR A 184 22.79 6.39 -7.46
C THR A 184 23.79 5.24 -7.58
N MET A 185 24.54 5.19 -8.68
CA MET A 185 25.61 4.19 -8.86
C MET A 185 26.66 4.26 -7.74
N ASN A 186 26.91 5.45 -7.20
CA ASN A 186 27.86 5.65 -6.10
C ASN A 186 27.34 5.05 -4.79
N GLU A 187 26.05 5.20 -4.50
CA GLU A 187 25.41 4.58 -3.34
C GLU A 187 25.36 3.06 -3.48
N GLU A 188 25.04 2.55 -4.67
CA GLU A 188 25.13 1.11 -4.95
C GLU A 188 26.55 0.59 -4.72
N LYS A 189 27.57 1.25 -5.28
CA LYS A 189 28.98 0.91 -5.08
C LYS A 189 29.35 0.93 -3.59
N TRP A 190 28.90 1.95 -2.87
CA TRP A 190 29.14 2.07 -1.43
C TRP A 190 28.51 0.91 -0.65
N LEU A 191 27.31 0.44 -1.02
CA LEU A 191 26.68 -0.74 -0.42
C LEU A 191 27.49 -2.02 -0.64
N TRP A 192 28.09 -2.18 -1.82
CA TRP A 192 29.03 -3.27 -2.09
C TRP A 192 30.31 -3.16 -1.26
N GLU A 193 30.94 -1.98 -1.23
CA GLU A 193 32.18 -1.72 -0.48
C GLU A 193 32.00 -1.91 1.03
N LYS A 194 30.84 -1.54 1.58
CA LYS A 194 30.50 -1.76 2.99
C LYS A 194 30.07 -3.18 3.31
N GLY A 195 30.00 -4.06 2.31
CA GLY A 195 29.53 -5.43 2.49
C GLY A 195 28.08 -5.49 2.97
N MET A 196 27.24 -4.51 2.63
CA MET A 196 25.79 -4.63 2.78
C MET A 196 25.23 -5.55 1.69
N LEU A 197 25.85 -5.50 0.51
CA LEU A 197 25.63 -6.46 -0.59
C LEU A 197 26.78 -7.47 -0.64
N GLY A 198 26.51 -8.67 -1.15
CA GLY A 198 27.51 -9.71 -1.33
C GLY A 198 26.97 -11.13 -1.23
N GLU A 199 27.89 -12.09 -1.28
CA GLU A 199 27.59 -13.52 -1.36
C GLU A 199 28.15 -14.33 -0.19
N GLY A 200 28.66 -13.65 0.85
CA GLY A 200 29.33 -14.30 1.99
C GLY A 200 28.45 -15.22 2.85
N SER A 201 27.12 -15.20 2.66
CA SER A 201 26.20 -16.17 3.26
C SER A 201 24.94 -16.33 2.41
N PRO A 202 24.19 -17.45 2.53
CA PRO A 202 22.92 -17.62 1.81
C PRO A 202 21.91 -16.49 2.08
N HIS A 203 21.88 -15.99 3.32
CA HIS A 203 20.99 -14.90 3.70
C HIS A 203 21.39 -13.58 3.02
N LYS A 204 22.68 -13.25 3.06
CA LYS A 204 23.21 -12.03 2.43
C LYS A 204 23.09 -12.06 0.91
N LEU A 205 23.28 -13.23 0.30
CA LEU A 205 23.05 -13.43 -1.13
C LEU A 205 21.58 -13.18 -1.48
N LEU A 206 20.65 -13.67 -0.67
CA LEU A 206 19.21 -13.44 -0.87
C LEU A 206 18.86 -11.95 -0.77
N GLU A 207 19.34 -11.25 0.26
CA GLU A 207 19.12 -9.80 0.42
C GLU A 207 19.69 -9.02 -0.76
N THR A 208 20.87 -9.40 -1.22
CA THR A 208 21.51 -8.83 -2.40
C THR A 208 20.66 -9.05 -3.65
N MET A 209 20.16 -10.27 -3.87
CA MET A 209 19.27 -10.56 -5.01
C MET A 209 17.96 -9.79 -4.95
N ILE A 210 17.38 -9.61 -3.76
CA ILE A 210 16.18 -8.78 -3.58
C ILE A 210 16.48 -7.33 -3.98
N PHE A 211 17.58 -6.76 -3.49
CA PHE A 211 18.02 -5.40 -3.86
C PHE A 211 18.23 -5.26 -5.37
N MET A 212 19.01 -6.16 -5.98
CA MET A 212 19.32 -6.13 -7.41
C MET A 212 18.04 -6.25 -8.26
N CYS A 213 17.14 -7.17 -7.92
CA CYS A 213 15.85 -7.27 -8.63
C CYS A 213 15.01 -6.00 -8.49
N GLY A 214 15.03 -5.37 -7.31
CA GLY A 214 14.31 -4.12 -7.03
C GLY A 214 14.80 -2.96 -7.91
N ILE A 215 16.12 -2.75 -7.98
CA ILE A 215 16.71 -1.64 -8.73
C ILE A 215 16.67 -1.89 -10.25
N TYR A 216 16.99 -3.11 -10.71
CA TYR A 216 17.14 -3.39 -12.15
C TYR A 216 15.82 -3.75 -12.85
N PHE A 217 14.86 -4.36 -12.15
CA PHE A 217 13.54 -4.66 -12.71
C PHE A 217 12.45 -3.67 -12.25
N ALA A 218 12.84 -2.65 -11.48
CA ALA A 218 11.94 -1.63 -10.93
C ALA A 218 10.75 -2.22 -10.15
N LEU A 219 10.99 -3.31 -9.41
CA LEU A 219 9.99 -3.92 -8.53
C LEU A 219 9.76 -3.00 -7.32
N ARG A 220 8.50 -2.69 -7.02
CA ARG A 220 8.14 -1.70 -5.98
C ARG A 220 7.42 -2.28 -4.77
N SER A 221 6.77 -3.43 -4.92
CA SER A 221 5.99 -4.04 -3.85
C SER A 221 6.58 -5.36 -3.40
N GLY A 222 6.46 -5.68 -2.11
CA GLY A 222 6.87 -6.99 -1.60
C GLY A 222 6.13 -8.15 -2.29
N GLN A 223 4.93 -7.91 -2.82
CA GLN A 223 4.20 -8.90 -3.59
C GLN A 223 4.84 -9.15 -4.96
N GLU A 224 5.26 -8.10 -5.66
CA GLU A 224 6.03 -8.24 -6.92
C GLU A 224 7.32 -9.06 -6.71
N HIS A 225 8.04 -8.84 -5.62
CA HIS A 225 9.22 -9.65 -5.28
C HIS A 225 8.87 -11.13 -5.03
N ARG A 226 7.77 -11.41 -4.32
CA ARG A 226 7.33 -12.79 -4.02
C ARG A 226 6.79 -13.54 -5.24
N ASP A 227 6.15 -12.82 -6.14
CA ASP A 227 5.54 -13.38 -7.35
C ASP A 227 6.50 -13.46 -8.53
N LEU A 228 7.71 -12.91 -8.40
CA LEU A 228 8.75 -13.00 -9.43
C LEU A 228 9.04 -14.47 -9.76
N ARG A 229 9.06 -14.79 -11.05
CA ARG A 229 9.39 -16.12 -11.58
C ARG A 229 10.47 -16.01 -12.65
N PHE A 230 11.30 -17.05 -12.77
CA PHE A 230 12.32 -17.13 -13.83
C PHE A 230 11.74 -17.03 -15.25
N SER A 231 10.50 -17.48 -15.48
CA SER A 231 9.83 -17.36 -16.77
C SER A 231 9.65 -15.90 -17.25
N GLN A 232 9.70 -14.94 -16.33
CA GLN A 232 9.60 -13.51 -16.62
C GLN A 232 10.93 -12.87 -17.03
N ILE A 233 12.06 -13.57 -16.83
CA ILE A 233 13.40 -13.06 -17.09
C ILE A 233 13.98 -13.82 -18.28
N LYS A 234 14.36 -13.10 -19.32
CA LYS A 234 14.95 -13.69 -20.53
C LYS A 234 16.24 -12.97 -20.88
N LEU A 235 17.27 -13.74 -21.21
CA LEU A 235 18.48 -13.18 -21.82
C LEU A 235 18.20 -12.89 -23.30
N LYS A 236 18.45 -11.66 -23.74
CA LYS A 236 18.41 -11.29 -25.16
C LYS A 236 19.62 -10.46 -25.53
N GLU A 237 19.93 -10.44 -26.81
CA GLU A 237 20.93 -9.53 -27.37
C GLU A 237 20.22 -8.29 -27.92
N ILE A 238 20.64 -7.12 -27.47
CA ILE A 238 20.15 -5.81 -27.92
C ILE A 238 21.37 -4.97 -28.25
N ASP A 239 21.47 -4.48 -29.48
CA ASP A 239 22.60 -3.64 -29.96
C ASP A 239 23.98 -4.27 -29.68
N GLY A 240 24.11 -5.59 -29.91
CA GLY A 240 25.35 -6.34 -29.70
C GLY A 240 25.71 -6.60 -28.22
N LYS A 241 24.80 -6.31 -27.29
CA LYS A 241 25.00 -6.49 -25.85
C LYS A 241 24.00 -7.49 -25.29
N LYS A 242 24.48 -8.40 -24.44
CA LYS A 242 23.63 -9.34 -23.70
C LYS A 242 22.93 -8.61 -22.56
N CYS A 243 21.60 -8.63 -22.60
CA CYS A 243 20.73 -7.93 -21.66
C CYS A 243 19.73 -8.91 -21.04
N LEU A 244 19.45 -8.73 -19.75
CA LEU A 244 18.30 -9.36 -19.10
C LEU A 244 17.06 -8.51 -19.37
N ILE A 245 16.04 -9.14 -19.95
CA ILE A 245 14.73 -8.54 -20.15
C ILE A 245 13.77 -9.13 -19.14
N TYR A 246 13.18 -8.25 -18.33
CA TYR A 246 12.07 -8.55 -17.44
C TYR A 246 10.73 -8.24 -18.12
N THR A 247 9.77 -9.17 -18.00
CA THR A 247 8.38 -9.01 -18.46
C THR A 247 7.43 -9.07 -17.28
N GLU A 248 6.65 -8.01 -17.06
CA GLU A 248 5.65 -7.94 -16.01
C GLU A 248 4.41 -8.74 -16.40
N ASN A 249 3.88 -9.56 -15.49
CA ASN A 249 2.68 -10.37 -15.73
C ASN A 249 1.36 -9.61 -15.46
N VAL A 250 1.42 -8.47 -14.78
CA VAL A 250 0.24 -7.69 -14.35
C VAL A 250 0.50 -6.21 -14.61
N SER A 251 -0.32 -5.54 -15.43
CA SER A 251 -0.16 -4.10 -15.65
C SER A 251 -0.58 -3.31 -14.41
N LYS A 252 0.28 -2.37 -14.01
CA LYS A 252 0.05 -1.43 -12.90
C LYS A 252 -0.97 -0.35 -13.28
N ASN A 253 -2.21 -0.75 -13.53
CA ASN A 253 -3.33 0.17 -13.70
C ASN A 253 -4.40 -0.11 -12.62
N ASN A 254 -4.00 0.01 -11.35
CA ASN A 254 -4.99 0.27 -10.32
C ASN A 254 -5.29 1.76 -10.40
N SER A 255 -6.38 2.11 -11.09
CA SER A 255 -7.00 3.44 -11.01
C SER A 255 -7.34 3.67 -9.54
N GLY A 256 -6.48 4.41 -8.84
CA GLY A 256 -6.78 4.99 -7.54
C GLY A 256 -7.75 6.15 -7.67
#